data_AF-A0A3B0MBM2-F1
#
_entry.id   AF-A0A3B0MBM2-F1
#
_cell.length_a   1.000
_cell.length_b   1.000
_cell.length_c   1.000
_cell.angle_alpha   90.00
_cell.angle_beta   90.00
_cell.angle_gamma   90.00
#
_symmetry.space_group_name_H-M   'P 1'
#
loop_
_entity.id
_entity.type
_entity.pdbx_description
1 polymer ?
#
loop_
_entity_poly.entity_id
_entity_poly.type
_entity_poly.pdbx_seq_one_letter_code
_entity_poly.pdbx_strand_id
1 'polypeptide(L)'
;MGTITRTEKRQRGVFGWIFLILFWAFQLFMVLWFVGGLSAAGDTAAGLTNEMERAGAAVGTAIGAGMIIALWAFGTIIFGAFVLLTRGKKIIVETS
;
A
#
# COMPACT_ATOMS: atom_id res chain seq x y z
N MET A 1 50.72 -2.82 7.72
CA MET A 1 49.76 -3.89 7.35
C MET A 1 48.41 -3.20 7.18
N GLY A 2 48.03 -2.87 5.95
CA GLY A 2 46.79 -2.11 5.67
C GLY A 2 45.58 -3.02 5.76
N THR A 3 44.62 -2.69 6.61
CA THR A 3 43.38 -3.46 6.78
C THR A 3 42.42 -3.09 5.65
N ILE A 4 42.18 -4.01 4.72
CA ILE A 4 41.25 -3.81 3.61
C ILE A 4 39.82 -3.91 4.15
N THR A 5 39.12 -2.78 4.28
CA THR A 5 37.73 -2.75 4.73
C THR A 5 36.77 -2.88 3.55
N ARG A 6 36.16 -4.05 3.40
CA ARG A 6 35.13 -4.31 2.39
C ARG A 6 33.82 -3.66 2.82
N THR A 7 33.37 -2.64 2.08
CA THR A 7 32.10 -1.95 2.40
C THR A 7 31.03 -2.35 1.39
N GLU A 8 30.09 -3.21 1.79
CA GLU A 8 28.89 -3.51 0.99
C GLU A 8 27.95 -2.29 0.99
N LYS A 9 27.95 -1.49 -0.07
CA LYS A 9 27.02 -0.36 -0.21
C LYS A 9 25.86 -0.77 -1.14
N ARG A 10 24.71 -1.06 -0.54
CA ARG A 10 23.49 -1.43 -1.28
C ARG A 10 22.80 -0.17 -1.82
N GLN A 11 23.25 0.36 -2.95
CA GLN A 11 22.54 1.47 -3.60
C GLN A 11 21.30 0.96 -4.33
N ARG A 12 20.12 1.44 -3.91
CA ARG A 12 18.89 1.31 -4.71
C ARG A 12 19.02 2.22 -5.92
N GLY A 13 18.86 1.69 -7.14
CA GLY A 13 18.82 2.50 -8.35
C GLY A 13 17.58 3.40 -8.42
N VAL A 14 17.62 4.43 -9.27
CA VAL A 14 16.53 5.41 -9.48
C VAL A 14 15.20 4.71 -9.77
N PHE A 15 15.22 3.67 -10.61
CA PHE A 15 14.04 2.88 -10.97
C PHE A 15 13.38 2.24 -9.73
N GLY A 16 14.18 1.66 -8.83
CA GLY A 16 13.65 1.08 -7.58
C GLY A 16 13.09 2.13 -6.61
N TRP A 17 13.56 3.38 -6.69
CA TRP A 17 13.02 4.49 -5.91
C TRP A 17 11.64 4.92 -6.44
N ILE A 18 11.45 4.97 -7.77
CA ILE A 18 10.16 5.28 -8.41
C ILE A 18 9.09 4.27 -8.00
N PHE A 19 9.37 2.96 -8.09
CA PHE A 19 8.40 1.94 -7.67
C PHE A 19 8.10 1.99 -6.17
N LEU A 20 9.08 2.38 -5.35
CA LEU A 20 8.86 2.58 -3.92
C LEU A 20 7.92 3.74 -3.64
N ILE A 21 8.12 4.88 -4.30
CA ILE A 21 7.19 6.01 -4.20
C ILE A 21 5.82 5.57 -4.66
N LEU A 22 5.71 4.90 -5.81
CA LEU A 22 4.44 4.47 -6.38
C LEU A 22 3.71 3.49 -5.45
N PHE A 23 4.44 2.57 -4.82
CA PHE A 23 3.89 1.67 -3.80
C PHE A 23 3.33 2.45 -2.62
N TRP A 24 4.09 3.37 -2.03
CA TRP A 24 3.61 4.18 -0.91
C TRP A 24 2.47 5.13 -1.29
N ALA A 25 2.48 5.68 -2.50
CA ALA A 25 1.40 6.50 -3.03
C ALA A 25 0.11 5.69 -3.19
N PHE A 26 0.20 4.47 -3.73
CA PHE A 26 -0.94 3.55 -3.82
C PHE A 26 -1.48 3.20 -2.43
N GLN A 27 -0.61 2.92 -1.46
CA GLN A 27 -1.02 2.62 -0.08
C GLN A 27 -1.80 3.79 0.54
N LEU A 28 -1.27 5.02 0.40
CA LEU A 28 -1.93 6.20 0.93
C LEU A 28 -3.27 6.46 0.22
N PHE A 29 -3.32 6.31 -1.09
CA PHE A 29 -4.55 6.44 -1.87
C PHE A 29 -5.62 5.44 -1.41
N MET A 30 -5.25 4.17 -1.22
CA MET A 30 -6.18 3.14 -0.75
C MET A 30 -6.71 3.43 0.67
N VAL A 31 -5.87 3.91 1.58
CA VAL A 31 -6.30 4.35 2.91
C VAL A 31 -7.30 5.50 2.81
N LEU A 32 -6.98 6.54 2.05
CA LEU A 32 -7.85 7.70 1.89
C LEU A 32 -9.19 7.31 1.25
N TRP A 33 -9.16 6.44 0.25
CA TRP A 33 -10.38 5.95 -0.39
C TRP A 33 -11.21 5.08 0.55
N PHE A 34 -10.58 4.19 1.32
CA PHE A 34 -11.29 3.36 2.29
C PHE A 34 -11.96 4.19 3.38
N VAL A 35 -11.22 5.13 3.98
CA VAL A 35 -11.76 6.02 5.02
C VAL A 35 -12.85 6.91 4.46
N GLY A 36 -12.67 7.48 3.26
CA GLY A 36 -13.70 8.28 2.59
C GLY A 36 -14.96 7.49 2.23
N GLY A 37 -14.80 6.22 1.84
CA GLY A 37 -15.91 5.31 1.60
C GLY A 37 -16.68 4.98 2.88
N LEU A 38 -15.97 4.70 3.98
CA LEU A 38 -16.58 4.44 5.28
C LEU A 38 -17.27 5.68 5.85
N SER A 39 -16.69 6.87 5.72
CA SER A 39 -17.32 8.11 6.20
C SER A 39 -18.60 8.41 5.45
N ALA A 40 -18.60 8.32 4.11
CA ALA A 40 -19.79 8.51 3.30
C ALA A 40 -20.90 7.49 3.62
N ALA A 41 -20.51 6.23 3.87
CA ALA A 41 -21.43 5.20 4.31
C ALA A 41 -22.01 5.50 5.72
N GLY A 42 -21.18 6.00 6.64
CA GLY A 42 -21.60 6.42 7.97
C GLY A 42 -22.59 7.58 7.96
N ASP A 43 -22.35 8.60 7.14
CA ASP A 43 -23.25 9.74 6.96
C ASP A 43 -24.60 9.30 6.39
N THR A 44 -24.56 8.38 5.41
CA THR A 44 -25.78 7.78 4.84
C THR A 44 -26.56 7.01 5.92
N ALA A 45 -25.89 6.21 6.73
CA ALA A 45 -26.51 5.42 7.79
C ALA A 45 -27.08 6.26 8.96
N ALA A 46 -26.56 7.47 9.18
CA ALA A 46 -27.04 8.39 10.20
C ALA A 46 -28.37 9.06 9.82
N GLY A 47 -28.65 9.22 8.52
CA GLY A 47 -29.90 9.80 8.01
C GLY A 47 -31.08 8.82 7.93
N LEU A 48 -30.85 7.52 8.15
CA LEU A 48 -31.88 6.49 8.01
C LEU A 48 -32.69 6.35 9.32
N THR A 49 -34.01 6.44 9.19
CA THR A 49 -34.96 6.33 10.32
C THR A 49 -35.53 4.93 10.50
N ASN A 50 -35.46 4.09 9.47
CA ASN A 50 -35.98 2.73 9.47
C ASN A 50 -34.87 1.70 9.82
N GLU A 51 -35.17 0.78 10.72
CA GLU A 51 -34.25 -0.27 11.18
C GLU A 51 -33.85 -1.23 10.06
N MET A 52 -34.78 -1.56 9.15
CA MET A 52 -34.47 -2.40 7.97
C MET A 52 -33.49 -1.72 7.03
N GLU A 53 -33.62 -0.41 6.82
CA GLU A 53 -32.71 0.35 5.96
C GLU A 53 -31.32 0.46 6.59
N ARG A 54 -31.23 0.66 7.92
CA ARG A 54 -29.95 0.68 8.65
C ARG A 54 -29.24 -0.67 8.59
N ALA A 55 -29.97 -1.78 8.74
CA ALA A 55 -29.42 -3.11 8.60
C ALA A 55 -28.90 -3.37 7.17
N GLY A 56 -29.68 -2.99 6.15
CA GLY A 56 -29.26 -3.08 4.74
C GLY A 56 -28.02 -2.24 4.43
N ALA A 57 -27.98 -0.99 4.93
CA ALA A 57 -26.83 -0.10 4.76
C ALA A 57 -25.57 -0.64 5.44
N ALA A 58 -25.69 -1.21 6.65
CA ALA A 58 -24.57 -1.81 7.36
C ALA A 58 -23.99 -3.02 6.61
N VAL A 59 -24.85 -3.92 6.11
CA VAL A 59 -24.43 -5.08 5.31
C VAL A 59 -23.80 -4.63 3.98
N GLY A 60 -24.43 -3.67 3.29
CA GLY A 60 -23.90 -3.10 2.06
C GLY A 60 -22.52 -2.46 2.25
N THR A 61 -22.34 -1.75 3.37
CA THR A 61 -21.06 -1.14 3.75
C THR A 61 -20.01 -2.19 4.07
N ALA A 62 -20.36 -3.25 4.79
CA ALA A 62 -19.46 -4.36 5.08
C ALA A 62 -18.98 -5.06 3.79
N ILE A 63 -19.89 -5.28 2.84
CA ILE A 63 -19.56 -5.85 1.53
C ILE A 63 -18.65 -4.91 0.75
N GLY A 64 -19.02 -3.62 0.65
CA GLY A 64 -18.22 -2.61 -0.04
C GLY A 64 -16.81 -2.46 0.55
N ALA A 65 -16.72 -2.39 1.87
CA ALA A 65 -15.45 -2.37 2.61
C ALA A 65 -14.62 -3.63 2.34
N GLY A 66 -15.25 -4.81 2.38
CA GLY A 66 -14.60 -6.08 2.07
C GLY A 66 -14.04 -6.14 0.64
N MET A 67 -14.78 -5.64 -0.34
CA MET A 67 -14.33 -5.54 -1.74
C MET A 67 -13.14 -4.60 -1.89
N ILE A 68 -13.17 -3.43 -1.23
CA ILE A 68 -12.04 -2.48 -1.24
C ILE A 68 -10.81 -3.12 -0.62
N ILE A 69 -10.94 -3.82 0.51
CA ILE A 69 -9.82 -4.52 1.17
C ILE A 69 -9.25 -5.63 0.27
N ALA A 70 -10.10 -6.41 -0.41
CA ALA A 70 -9.65 -7.43 -1.34
C ALA A 70 -8.86 -6.81 -2.51
N LEU A 71 -9.41 -5.78 -3.15
CA LEU A 71 -8.74 -5.04 -4.23
C LEU A 71 -7.42 -4.43 -3.74
N TRP A 72 -7.43 -3.89 -2.53
CA TRP A 72 -6.24 -3.35 -1.88
C TRP A 72 -5.17 -4.43 -1.79
N ALA A 73 -5.47 -5.59 -1.18
CA ALA A 73 -4.52 -6.69 -1.01
C ALA A 73 -3.90 -7.14 -2.33
N PHE A 74 -4.70 -7.29 -3.40
CA PHE A 74 -4.19 -7.64 -4.73
C PHE A 74 -3.25 -6.56 -5.27
N GLY A 75 -3.63 -5.29 -5.18
CA GLY A 75 -2.77 -4.17 -5.57
C GLY A 75 -1.46 -4.14 -4.78
N THR A 76 -1.51 -4.38 -3.47
CA THR A 76 -0.32 -4.43 -2.61
C THR A 76 0.64 -5.54 -3.02
N ILE A 77 0.11 -6.72 -3.37
CA ILE A 77 0.93 -7.86 -3.83
C ILE A 77 1.61 -7.52 -5.15
N ILE A 78 0.87 -6.96 -6.11
CA ILE A 78 1.41 -6.61 -7.43
C ILE A 78 2.49 -5.53 -7.30
N PHE A 79 2.18 -4.39 -6.69
CA PHE A 79 3.17 -3.31 -6.51
C PHE A 79 4.33 -3.73 -5.61
N GLY A 80 4.06 -4.53 -4.57
CA GLY A 80 5.09 -5.08 -3.68
C GLY A 80 6.05 -6.00 -4.42
N ALA A 81 5.55 -6.85 -5.32
CA ALA A 81 6.38 -7.69 -6.17
C ALA A 81 7.27 -6.84 -7.09
N PHE A 82 6.73 -5.79 -7.73
CA PHE A 82 7.54 -4.86 -8.53
C PHE A 82 8.63 -4.16 -7.72
N VAL A 83 8.33 -3.73 -6.49
CA VAL A 83 9.33 -3.13 -5.58
C VAL A 83 10.43 -4.13 -5.22
N LEU A 84 10.10 -5.39 -4.99
CA LEU A 84 11.08 -6.43 -4.67
C LEU A 84 11.97 -6.76 -5.87
N LEU A 85 11.38 -6.90 -7.06
CA LEU A 85 12.10 -7.19 -8.30
C LEU A 85 13.02 -6.03 -8.73
N THR A 86 12.69 -4.79 -8.36
CA THR A 86 13.52 -3.61 -8.65
C THR A 86 14.54 -3.27 -7.55
N ARG A 87 14.72 -4.13 -6.54
CA ARG A 87 15.78 -3.93 -5.53
C ARG A 87 17.16 -4.06 -6.17
N GLY A 88 17.88 -2.94 -6.23
CA GLY A 88 19.21 -2.78 -6.83
C GLY A 88 20.24 -3.83 -6.38
N LYS A 89 21.10 -4.20 -7.33
CA LYS A 89 22.20 -5.16 -7.16
C LYS A 89 23.16 -4.71 -6.06
N LYS A 90 23.74 -5.68 -5.35
CA LYS A 90 24.81 -5.45 -4.37
C LYS A 90 26.04 -4.96 -5.12
N ILE A 91 26.53 -3.75 -4.82
CA ILE A 91 27.80 -3.24 -5.32
C ILE A 91 28.82 -3.48 -4.21
N ILE A 92 29.83 -4.28 -4.53
CA ILE A 92 30.97 -4.54 -3.66
C ILE A 92 32.00 -3.46 -4.03
N VAL A 93 32.27 -2.55 -3.09
CA VAL A 93 33.31 -1.53 -3.26
C VAL A 93 34.54 -2.02 -2.50
N GLU A 94 35.62 -2.29 -3.24
CA GLU A 94 36.93 -2.59 -2.68
C GLU A 94 37.75 -1.28 -2.75
N THR A 95 38.25 -0.83 -1.60
CA THR A 95 39.10 0.36 -1.48
C THR A 95 40.43 -0.10 -0.89
N SER A 96 41.52 0.10 -1.64
CA SER A 96 42.91 -0.24 -1.26
C SER A 96 43.60 0.89 -0.49
#